data_AF-A0A5P8W226-F1
#
_entry.id   AF-A0A5P8W226-F1
#
_cell.length_a   1.000
_cell.length_b   1.000
_cell.length_c   1.000
_cell.angle_alpha   90.00
_cell.angle_beta   90.00
_cell.angle_gamma   90.00
#
_symmetry.space_group_name_H-M   'P 1'
#
loop_
_entity.id
_entity.type
_entity.pdbx_description
1 polymer ?
#
loop_
_entity_poly.entity_id
_entity_poly.type
_entity_poly.pdbx_seq_one_letter_code
_entity_poly.pdbx_strand_id
1 'polypeptide(L)'
;MSANLKTRAALAAGIMLGGMTMLSADVALSQSATPGNITGRWSTIANTRSGTLNITQSANGTISGTIFENPLQGYYTPSSRRIVFVRIANGIPFQFYSGWISINGLGLGGQFNVWNISDGAAGGVDYNFSATKVSDFPK
;
A
#
# COMPACT_ATOMS: atom_id res chain seq x y z
N MET A 1 -12.29 58.44 -46.89
CA MET A 1 -13.15 57.25 -46.97
C MET A 1 -12.50 56.23 -47.91
N SER A 2 -12.21 55.04 -47.38
CA SER A 2 -12.03 53.73 -48.06
C SER A 2 -11.26 53.67 -49.40
N ALA A 3 -9.98 53.29 -49.47
CA ALA A 3 -9.41 51.92 -49.41
C ALA A 3 -9.74 51.01 -50.63
N ASN A 4 -8.72 50.66 -51.43
CA ASN A 4 -8.23 49.30 -51.72
C ASN A 4 -7.28 49.33 -52.95
N LEU A 5 -5.97 49.07 -52.80
CA LEU A 5 -5.29 47.79 -52.60
C LEU A 5 -5.17 46.94 -53.89
N LYS A 6 -3.94 46.81 -54.40
CA LYS A 6 -3.26 45.60 -54.93
C LYS A 6 -2.14 46.04 -55.89
N THR A 7 -0.96 45.44 -56.04
CA THR A 7 -0.15 44.40 -55.37
C THR A 7 1.04 44.25 -56.32
N ARG A 8 2.28 44.13 -55.80
CA ARG A 8 3.39 43.26 -56.28
C ARG A 8 4.71 43.71 -55.63
N ALA A 9 5.17 43.01 -54.59
CA ALA A 9 5.98 41.79 -54.63
C ALA A 9 7.48 42.11 -54.60
N ALA A 10 8.08 41.98 -53.43
CA ALA A 10 9.52 41.74 -53.29
C ALA A 10 9.70 40.59 -52.29
N LEU A 11 10.30 39.54 -52.81
CA LEU A 11 10.67 38.28 -52.17
C LEU A 11 11.96 38.54 -51.37
N ALA A 12 11.97 38.24 -50.07
CA ALA A 12 13.22 38.14 -49.32
C ALA A 12 13.11 36.99 -48.32
N ALA A 13 13.86 35.94 -48.62
CA ALA A 13 14.03 34.73 -47.83
C ALA A 13 14.87 35.01 -46.58
N GLY A 14 14.54 34.36 -45.47
CA GLY A 14 15.34 34.41 -44.25
C GLY A 14 14.69 33.64 -43.09
N ILE A 15 14.61 32.31 -43.19
CA ILE A 15 14.29 31.43 -42.06
C ILE A 15 15.50 30.56 -41.77
N MET A 16 16.07 30.72 -40.59
CA MET A 16 16.75 29.71 -39.75
C MET A 16 16.93 30.41 -38.38
N LEU A 17 15.97 30.44 -37.44
CA LEU A 17 15.39 29.34 -36.65
C LEU A 17 16.43 28.37 -36.07
N GLY A 18 17.26 28.87 -35.15
CA GLY A 18 18.14 28.09 -34.28
C GLY A 18 17.78 28.29 -32.81
N GLY A 19 16.50 28.11 -32.45
CA GLY A 19 16.07 28.10 -31.06
C GLY A 19 16.44 26.76 -30.43
N MET A 20 17.50 26.73 -29.62
CA MET A 20 17.80 25.62 -28.73
C MET A 20 16.67 25.53 -27.68
N THR A 21 15.61 24.77 -27.98
CA THR A 21 14.65 24.35 -26.96
C THR A 21 15.38 23.38 -26.04
N MET A 22 15.73 23.84 -24.84
CA MET A 22 16.21 22.96 -23.78
C MET A 22 15.13 21.92 -23.49
N LEU A 23 15.49 20.66 -23.70
CA LEU A 23 14.65 19.51 -23.44
C LEU A 23 14.56 19.31 -21.91
N SER A 24 13.65 20.01 -21.23
CA SER A 24 13.37 19.77 -19.82
C SER A 24 12.45 18.54 -19.70
N ALA A 25 13.03 17.35 -19.72
CA ALA A 25 12.33 16.13 -19.36
C ALA A 25 12.45 15.90 -17.84
N ASP A 26 11.70 16.68 -17.06
CA ASP A 26 11.43 16.34 -15.66
C ASP A 26 10.39 15.22 -15.64
N VAL A 27 10.83 13.99 -15.92
CA VAL A 27 10.01 12.81 -15.66
C VAL A 27 10.02 12.61 -14.16
N ALA A 28 9.05 13.21 -13.47
CA ALA A 28 8.75 12.88 -12.10
C ALA A 28 8.38 11.39 -12.06
N LEU A 29 9.35 10.56 -11.66
CA LEU A 29 9.07 9.18 -11.30
C LEU A 29 8.05 9.25 -10.16
N SER A 30 6.80 8.90 -10.43
CA SER A 30 5.84 8.62 -9.36
C SER A 30 6.41 7.46 -8.55
N GLN A 31 7.17 7.78 -7.51
CA GLN A 31 7.52 6.81 -6.49
C GLN A 31 6.18 6.31 -5.97
N SER A 32 5.85 5.05 -6.25
CA SER A 32 4.67 4.40 -5.67
C SER A 32 4.82 4.55 -4.17
N ALA A 33 4.08 5.52 -3.62
CA ALA A 33 4.20 5.87 -2.22
C ALA A 33 3.86 4.61 -1.43
N THR A 34 4.78 4.18 -0.57
CA THR A 34 4.50 3.09 0.36
C THR A 34 3.20 3.42 1.10
N PRO A 35 2.24 2.48 1.22
CA PRO A 35 0.95 2.78 1.83
C PRO A 35 1.15 3.36 3.22
N GLY A 36 0.79 4.64 3.41
CA GLY A 36 0.95 5.31 4.71
C GLY A 36 -0.07 4.84 5.75
N ASN A 37 -1.23 4.36 5.28
CA ASN A 37 -2.32 3.87 6.11
C ASN A 37 -2.87 2.54 5.55
N ILE A 38 -2.96 1.53 6.41
CA ILE A 38 -3.45 0.18 6.07
C ILE A 38 -4.79 -0.17 6.72
N THR A 39 -5.45 0.81 7.34
CA THR A 39 -6.81 0.68 7.87
C THR A 39 -7.75 0.11 6.81
N GLY A 40 -8.62 -0.79 7.24
CA GLY A 40 -9.67 -1.36 6.41
C GLY A 40 -9.96 -2.82 6.73
N ARG A 41 -10.89 -3.36 5.95
CA ARG A 41 -11.25 -4.76 5.95
C ARG A 41 -10.42 -5.52 4.93
N TRP A 42 -9.99 -6.72 5.30
CA TRP A 42 -9.16 -7.60 4.50
C TRP A 42 -9.75 -9.02 4.51
N SER A 43 -9.83 -9.64 3.34
CA SER A 43 -10.06 -11.08 3.21
C SER A 43 -8.74 -11.79 3.48
N THR A 44 -8.69 -12.71 4.45
CA THR A 44 -7.45 -13.36 4.89
C THR A 44 -7.55 -14.87 4.78
N ILE A 45 -6.41 -15.51 4.48
CA ILE A 45 -6.20 -16.95 4.52
C ILE A 45 -4.95 -17.20 5.37
N ALA A 46 -5.07 -18.01 6.42
CA ALA A 46 -3.95 -18.38 7.29
C ALA A 46 -4.05 -19.87 7.65
N ASN A 47 -2.99 -20.64 7.39
CA ASN A 47 -2.99 -22.10 7.57
C ASN A 47 -4.26 -22.77 7.01
N THR A 48 -4.55 -22.52 5.73
CA THR A 48 -5.75 -23.03 5.00
C THR A 48 -7.11 -22.52 5.49
N ARG A 49 -7.17 -21.72 6.57
CA ARG A 49 -8.41 -21.15 7.08
C ARG A 49 -8.65 -19.76 6.48
N SER A 50 -9.78 -19.60 5.79
CA SER A 50 -10.27 -18.30 5.31
C SER A 50 -11.01 -17.53 6.40
N GLY A 51 -10.97 -16.20 6.34
CA GLY A 51 -11.67 -15.34 7.29
C GLY A 51 -11.51 -13.86 6.99
N THR A 52 -11.83 -13.02 7.98
CA THR A 52 -11.68 -11.57 7.89
C THR A 52 -10.58 -11.07 8.84
N LEU A 53 -9.79 -10.12 8.34
CA LEU A 53 -8.84 -9.30 9.09
C LEU A 53 -9.32 -7.84 9.03
N ASN A 54 -9.61 -7.24 10.17
CA ASN A 54 -9.96 -5.83 10.30
C ASN A 54 -8.79 -5.11 10.97
N ILE A 55 -8.30 -4.05 10.34
CA ILE A 55 -7.21 -3.24 10.86
C ILE A 55 -7.69 -1.81 11.03
N THR A 56 -7.41 -1.23 12.19
CA THR A 56 -7.43 0.20 12.46
C THR A 56 -6.01 0.64 12.80
N GLN A 57 -5.47 1.60 12.05
CA GLN A 57 -4.14 2.15 12.28
C GLN A 57 -4.22 3.55 12.89
N SER A 58 -3.50 3.75 13.99
CA SER A 58 -3.27 5.07 14.59
C SER A 58 -2.12 5.81 13.89
N ALA A 59 -2.07 7.14 14.03
CA ALA A 59 -1.06 7.98 13.38
C ALA A 59 0.39 7.61 13.73
N ASN A 60 0.62 7.02 14.90
CA ASN A 60 1.94 6.56 15.36
C ASN A 60 2.36 5.19 14.79
N GLY A 61 1.53 4.53 13.96
CA GLY A 61 1.80 3.21 13.38
C GLY A 61 1.28 2.03 14.21
N THR A 62 0.76 2.25 15.42
CA THR A 62 0.09 1.21 16.19
C THR A 62 -1.15 0.73 15.44
N ILE A 63 -1.40 -0.58 15.44
CA ILE A 63 -2.59 -1.18 14.86
C ILE A 63 -3.38 -1.97 15.90
N SER A 64 -4.70 -1.94 15.75
CA SER A 64 -5.66 -2.73 16.50
C SER A 64 -6.74 -3.28 15.56
N GLY A 65 -7.55 -4.21 16.05
CA GLY A 65 -8.69 -4.72 15.29
C GLY A 65 -8.98 -6.18 15.59
N THR A 66 -9.34 -6.96 14.56
CA THR A 66 -9.64 -8.39 14.72
C THR A 66 -9.12 -9.23 13.56
N ILE A 67 -8.74 -10.48 13.85
CA ILE A 67 -8.46 -11.51 12.85
C ILE A 67 -9.18 -12.80 13.26
N PHE A 68 -9.99 -13.34 12.36
CA PHE A 68 -10.91 -14.45 12.68
C PHE A 68 -11.71 -14.17 13.97
N GLU A 69 -12.29 -12.97 14.05
CA GLU A 69 -13.13 -12.49 15.17
C GLU A 69 -12.42 -12.35 16.53
N ASN A 70 -11.12 -12.63 16.60
CA ASN A 70 -10.34 -12.45 17.82
C ASN A 70 -9.60 -11.12 17.77
N PRO A 71 -9.49 -10.39 18.90
CA PRO A 71 -8.72 -9.15 18.97
C PRO A 71 -7.28 -9.32 18.48
N LEU A 72 -6.75 -8.28 17.85
CA LEU A 72 -5.34 -8.16 17.52
C LEU A 72 -4.78 -6.81 17.99
N GLN A 73 -3.46 -6.81 18.22
CA GLN A 73 -2.67 -5.60 18.50
C GLN A 73 -1.30 -5.73 17.83
N GLY A 74 -0.77 -4.63 17.32
CA GLY A 74 0.51 -4.67 16.61
C GLY A 74 1.04 -3.32 16.16
N TYR A 75 1.92 -3.36 15.16
CA TYR A 75 2.55 -2.19 14.58
C TYR A 75 2.76 -2.34 13.06
N TYR A 76 2.61 -1.24 12.34
CA TYR A 76 2.95 -1.12 10.93
C TYR A 76 3.96 0.01 10.70
N THR A 77 5.01 -0.29 9.95
CA THR A 77 6.07 0.66 9.57
C THR A 77 6.01 0.96 8.08
N PRO A 78 5.47 2.12 7.64
CA PRO A 78 5.31 2.44 6.23
C PRO A 78 6.61 2.39 5.42
N SER A 79 7.71 2.90 5.98
CA SER A 79 9.01 2.99 5.29
C SER A 79 9.57 1.64 4.83
N SER A 80 9.26 0.56 5.56
CA SER A 80 9.69 -0.80 5.21
C SER A 80 8.54 -1.70 4.74
N ARG A 81 7.31 -1.19 4.75
CA ARG A 81 6.04 -1.92 4.54
C ARG A 81 5.86 -3.12 5.49
N ARG A 82 6.62 -3.18 6.60
CA ARG A 82 6.55 -4.28 7.56
C ARG A 82 5.39 -4.10 8.51
N ILE A 83 4.69 -5.19 8.77
CA ILE A 83 3.63 -5.28 9.76
C ILE A 83 3.90 -6.46 10.68
N VAL A 84 3.66 -6.26 11.97
CA VAL A 84 3.64 -7.33 12.97
C VAL A 84 2.41 -7.16 13.85
N PHE A 85 1.76 -8.24 14.25
CA PHE A 85 0.69 -8.21 15.23
C PHE A 85 0.53 -9.55 15.95
N VAL A 86 -0.03 -9.50 17.15
CA VAL A 86 -0.45 -10.68 17.90
C VAL A 86 -1.96 -10.82 17.83
N ARG A 87 -2.43 -12.06 17.73
CA ARG A 87 -3.83 -12.43 17.93
C ARG A 87 -4.02 -12.86 19.38
N ILE A 88 -5.08 -12.35 20.00
CA ILE A 88 -5.33 -12.46 21.44
C ILE A 88 -6.65 -13.21 21.66
N ALA A 89 -6.66 -14.20 22.56
CA ALA A 89 -7.86 -14.88 23.02
C ALA A 89 -7.88 -14.84 24.54
N ASN A 90 -9.02 -14.45 25.13
CA ASN A 90 -9.17 -14.31 26.59
C ASN A 90 -8.07 -13.44 27.25
N GLY A 91 -7.63 -12.40 26.56
CA GLY A 91 -6.56 -11.51 27.04
C GLY A 91 -5.13 -12.05 26.87
N ILE A 92 -4.96 -13.27 26.34
CA ILE A 92 -3.65 -13.93 26.19
C ILE A 92 -3.25 -13.97 24.71
N PRO A 93 -2.08 -13.43 24.33
CA PRO A 93 -1.52 -13.61 22.99
C PRO A 93 -1.21 -15.09 22.71
N PHE A 94 -1.68 -15.62 21.58
CA PHE A 94 -1.50 -17.04 21.23
C PHE A 94 -1.05 -17.28 19.78
N GLN A 95 -1.02 -16.24 18.95
CA GLN A 95 -0.41 -16.29 17.62
C GLN A 95 0.28 -14.97 17.31
N PHE A 96 1.46 -15.05 16.69
CA PHE A 96 2.22 -13.89 16.23
C PHE A 96 2.35 -13.91 14.73
N TYR A 97 1.94 -12.82 14.08
CA TYR A 97 1.95 -12.63 12.64
C TYR A 97 3.02 -11.59 12.26
N SER A 98 3.74 -11.85 11.18
CA SER A 98 4.71 -10.91 10.61
C SER A 98 4.70 -10.98 9.09
N GLY A 99 4.73 -9.83 8.44
CA GLY A 99 4.65 -9.79 6.98
C GLY A 99 4.92 -8.42 6.38
N TRP A 100 4.56 -8.31 5.11
CA TRP A 100 4.73 -7.10 4.30
C TRP A 100 3.46 -6.74 3.56
N ILE A 101 3.21 -5.44 3.50
CA ILE A 101 2.18 -4.85 2.66
C ILE A 101 2.75 -4.69 1.25
N SER A 102 1.95 -5.03 0.24
CA SER A 102 2.31 -4.84 -1.17
C SER A 102 2.50 -3.35 -1.48
N ILE A 103 3.25 -3.06 -2.55
CA ILE A 103 3.53 -1.67 -2.95
C ILE A 103 2.24 -0.87 -3.22
N ASN A 104 1.21 -1.52 -3.78
CA ASN A 104 -0.08 -0.91 -4.06
C ASN A 104 -1.03 -0.86 -2.84
N GLY A 105 -0.63 -1.40 -1.69
CA GLY A 105 -1.44 -1.40 -0.46
C GLY A 105 -2.69 -2.27 -0.49
N LEU A 106 -2.82 -3.15 -1.49
CA LEU A 106 -3.98 -4.04 -1.66
C LEU A 106 -3.72 -5.47 -1.17
N GLY A 107 -2.47 -5.84 -0.98
CA GLY A 107 -2.05 -7.17 -0.55
C GLY A 107 -1.23 -7.12 0.73
N LEU A 108 -1.34 -8.18 1.50
CA LEU A 108 -0.54 -8.45 2.68
C LEU A 108 -0.11 -9.92 2.61
N GLY A 109 1.18 -10.20 2.74
CA GLY A 109 1.70 -11.57 2.78
C GLY A 109 2.72 -11.73 3.89
N GLY A 110 2.81 -12.92 4.47
CA GLY A 110 3.81 -13.23 5.49
C GLY A 110 3.61 -14.59 6.14
N GLN A 111 4.06 -14.69 7.38
CA GLN A 111 3.98 -15.89 8.19
C GLN A 111 3.42 -15.62 9.58
N PHE A 112 2.95 -16.67 10.25
CA PHE A 112 2.60 -16.62 11.66
C PHE A 112 3.10 -17.84 12.44
N ASN A 113 3.38 -17.61 13.71
CA ASN A 113 3.76 -18.62 14.69
C ASN A 113 2.63 -18.85 15.68
N VAL A 114 2.45 -20.10 16.09
CA VAL A 114 1.50 -20.46 17.16
C VAL A 114 2.26 -20.51 18.50
N TRP A 115 1.76 -19.75 19.47
CA TRP A 115 2.22 -19.78 20.85
C TRP A 115 1.14 -20.48 21.65
N ASN A 116 1.29 -21.78 21.90
CA ASN A 116 0.29 -22.48 22.70
C ASN A 116 0.41 -22.02 24.17
N ILE A 117 -0.70 -22.07 24.88
CA ILE A 117 -0.85 -21.55 26.26
C ILE A 117 -0.18 -22.49 27.29
N SER A 118 0.34 -23.64 26.85
CA SER A 118 0.84 -24.71 27.71
C SER A 118 2.33 -25.01 27.53
N ASP A 119 2.95 -24.72 26.38
CA ASP A 119 4.35 -25.13 26.10
C ASP A 119 5.22 -24.04 25.44
N GLY A 120 4.78 -22.78 25.38
CA GLY A 120 5.47 -21.77 24.57
C GLY A 120 5.33 -22.07 23.07
N ALA A 121 6.08 -21.40 22.19
CA ALA A 121 5.93 -21.57 20.74
C ALA A 121 5.88 -23.06 20.34
N ALA A 122 4.71 -23.57 19.98
CA ALA A 122 4.47 -24.99 19.80
C ALA A 122 5.26 -25.45 18.57
N GLY A 123 6.46 -26.00 18.80
CA GLY A 123 7.32 -26.56 17.76
C GLY A 123 7.84 -25.59 16.70
N GLY A 124 7.70 -24.26 16.87
CA GLY A 124 8.23 -23.27 15.92
C GLY A 124 7.68 -23.40 14.49
N VAL A 125 6.44 -23.89 14.33
CA VAL A 125 5.86 -24.06 13.00
C VAL A 125 5.41 -22.69 12.46
N ASP A 126 6.18 -22.19 11.49
CA ASP A 126 5.82 -21.05 10.67
C ASP A 126 4.73 -21.47 9.66
N TYR A 127 3.58 -20.81 9.72
CA TYR A 127 2.50 -20.98 8.77
C TYR A 127 2.40 -19.76 7.86
N ASN A 128 2.18 -19.98 6.57
CA ASN A 128 1.92 -18.88 5.64
C ASN A 128 0.57 -18.21 5.95
N PHE A 129 0.53 -16.89 5.77
CA PHE A 129 -0.71 -16.14 5.69
C PHE A 129 -0.67 -15.12 4.55
N SER A 130 -1.85 -14.81 4.03
CA SER A 130 -2.03 -13.75 3.05
C SER A 130 -3.37 -13.07 3.28
N ALA A 131 -3.45 -11.78 2.98
CA ALA A 131 -4.70 -11.05 2.97
C ALA A 131 -4.78 -10.09 1.78
N THR A 132 -5.99 -9.85 1.31
CA THR A 132 -6.30 -8.89 0.24
C THR A 132 -7.31 -7.89 0.75
N LYS A 133 -7.07 -6.61 0.50
CA LYS A 133 -7.95 -5.54 0.95
C LYS A 133 -9.30 -5.66 0.24
N VAL A 134 -10.38 -5.65 1.01
CA VAL A 134 -11.73 -5.67 0.46
C VAL A 134 -12.06 -4.24 0.01
N SER A 135 -12.47 -4.09 -1.25
CA SER A 135 -12.89 -2.80 -1.79
C SER A 135 -14.33 -2.49 -1.37
N ASP A 136 -14.54 -2.20 -0.08
CA ASP A 136 -15.84 -1.74 0.40
C ASP A 136 -15.84 -0.19 0.41
N PHE A 137 -16.29 0.41 -0.68
CA PHE A 137 -16.79 1.79 -0.67
C PHE A 137 -18.29 1.77 -0.99
N PRO A 138 -19.21 2.09 -0.06
CA PRO A 138 -20.33 2.91 -0.47
C PRO A 138 -19.75 4.30 -0.81
N LYS A 139 -20.03 4.77 -2.03
CA LYS A 139 -19.84 6.18 -2.39
C LYS A 139 -20.64 7.09 -1.47
#